data_AF-A0A5C6NGY8-F1
#
_entry.id   AF-A0A5C6NGY8-F1
#
_cell.length_a   1.000
_cell.length_b   1.000
_cell.length_c   1.000
_cell.angle_alpha   90.00
_cell.angle_beta   90.00
_cell.angle_gamma   90.00
#
_symmetry.space_group_name_H-M   'P 1'
#
loop_
_entity.id
_entity.type
_entity.pdbx_description
1 polymer ?
#
loop_
_entity_poly.entity_id
_entity_poly.type
_entity_poly.pdbx_seq_one_letter_code
_entity_poly.pdbx_strand_id
1 'polypeptide(L)'
;MKWRKMADHVQGLAQLEILCKQLYETTDTAVRHQAEKALVEFTNSPPTVSASVSCCWREAAHRILSCSQPPVYPNWCLEPATLFPSSNASTSVRNYVLNYLATRPKLAAFVTQALIQLYARITKLGWFDCQKDDYVFRNVIADVTRFLQDSVEHCIIGVTILSQLTNEINQASGKNLNLNDESQHGLLMQLLKLSYNCLNYDFIGTSTDESSDDLCTVQIPTSWRSAFLDSSTLQLFFNLYHSIPPSLSPLVLSCLVQIASVRRSLFNNAERAKFLSHLVDGVKRILANPQCLPDPNNYHEFCRLLARLKSNYQLGELVKVELTPPRGYSPHS
;
A
#
# COMPACT_ATOMS: atom_id res chain seq x y z
N MET A 1 44.40 15.88 -2.81
CA MET A 1 43.35 15.22 -3.63
C MET A 1 41.94 15.30 -3.03
N LYS A 2 41.73 15.14 -1.70
CA LYS A 2 40.39 15.27 -1.08
C LYS A 2 39.77 16.68 -1.16
N TRP A 3 40.58 17.73 -1.04
CA TRP A 3 40.13 19.14 -1.09
C TRP A 3 39.67 19.62 -2.47
N ARG A 4 40.28 19.13 -3.56
CA ARG A 4 39.85 19.45 -4.94
C ARG A 4 38.47 18.88 -5.24
N LYS A 5 38.20 17.63 -4.83
CA LYS A 5 36.87 17.03 -4.97
C LYS A 5 35.80 17.82 -4.19
N MET A 6 36.09 18.24 -2.95
CA MET A 6 35.19 19.12 -2.19
C MET A 6 34.92 20.47 -2.87
N ALA A 7 35.92 21.09 -3.50
CA ALA A 7 35.74 22.36 -4.21
C ALA A 7 34.87 22.21 -5.48
N ASP A 8 35.09 21.13 -6.24
CA ASP A 8 34.25 20.78 -7.41
C ASP A 8 32.80 20.48 -6.98
N HIS A 9 32.60 19.89 -5.80
CA HIS A 9 31.27 19.64 -5.24
C HIS A 9 30.53 20.93 -4.84
N VAL A 10 31.24 21.90 -4.24
CA VAL A 10 30.65 23.20 -3.87
C VAL A 10 30.30 24.02 -5.12
N GLN A 11 31.12 23.96 -6.17
CA GLN A 11 30.81 24.60 -7.45
C GLN A 11 29.62 23.95 -8.17
N GLY A 12 29.50 22.63 -8.14
CA GLY A 12 28.35 21.92 -8.71
C GLY A 12 27.03 22.27 -8.02
N LEU A 13 27.05 22.42 -6.68
CA LEU A 13 25.89 22.83 -5.89
C LEU A 13 25.49 24.28 -6.18
N ALA A 14 26.45 25.21 -6.21
CA ALA A 14 26.19 26.61 -6.55
C ALA A 14 25.61 26.76 -7.97
N GLN A 15 26.08 25.97 -8.93
CA GLN A 15 25.55 25.97 -10.29
C GLN A 15 24.12 25.45 -10.36
N LEU A 16 23.78 24.40 -9.62
CA LEU A 16 22.43 23.86 -9.56
C LEU A 16 21.45 24.85 -8.91
N GLU A 17 21.90 25.57 -7.88
CA GLU A 17 21.12 26.66 -7.28
C GLU A 17 20.83 27.80 -8.26
N ILE A 18 21.81 28.18 -9.07
CA ILE A 18 21.65 29.22 -10.10
C ILE A 18 20.66 28.76 -11.16
N LEU A 19 20.74 27.51 -11.62
CA LEU A 19 19.83 26.94 -12.62
C LEU A 19 18.39 26.87 -12.08
N CYS A 20 18.18 26.44 -10.85
CA CYS A 20 16.85 26.47 -10.22
C CYS A 20 16.32 27.90 -10.10
N LYS A 21 17.17 28.87 -9.70
CA LYS A 21 16.79 30.28 -9.63
C LYS A 21 16.38 30.83 -10.99
N GLN A 22 17.14 30.51 -12.04
CA GLN A 22 16.87 30.90 -13.42
C GLN A 22 15.60 30.26 -13.98
N LEU A 23 15.23 29.05 -13.58
CA LEU A 23 13.99 28.41 -14.02
C LEU A 23 12.74 29.15 -13.50
N TYR A 24 12.77 29.66 -12.26
CA TYR A 24 11.57 30.16 -11.58
C TYR A 24 11.49 31.68 -11.45
N GLU A 25 12.61 32.39 -11.32
CA GLU A 25 12.61 33.85 -11.11
C GLU A 25 12.75 34.65 -12.41
N THR A 26 13.23 34.01 -13.48
CA THR A 26 13.35 34.72 -14.76
C THR A 26 11.98 34.96 -15.37
N THR A 27 11.77 36.12 -15.97
CA THR A 27 10.62 36.40 -16.84
C THR A 27 10.89 35.96 -18.28
N ASP A 28 12.14 35.67 -18.62
CA ASP A 28 12.60 35.27 -19.96
C ASP A 28 12.38 33.76 -20.21
N THR A 29 11.53 33.44 -21.18
CA THR A 29 11.19 32.07 -21.56
C THR A 29 12.38 31.28 -22.11
N ALA A 30 13.37 31.92 -22.73
CA ALA A 30 14.55 31.25 -23.28
C ALA A 30 15.50 30.81 -22.15
N VAL A 31 15.74 31.70 -21.18
CA VAL A 31 16.55 31.40 -19.98
C VAL A 31 15.90 30.29 -19.15
N ARG A 32 14.57 30.33 -19.03
CA ARG A 32 13.79 29.28 -18.35
C ARG A 32 13.98 27.92 -19.02
N HIS A 33 13.82 27.87 -20.34
CA HIS A 33 13.96 26.61 -21.09
C HIS A 33 15.40 26.08 -21.08
N GLN A 34 16.39 26.96 -21.09
CA GLN A 34 17.80 26.58 -20.97
C GLN A 34 18.13 26.01 -19.59
N ALA A 35 17.59 26.62 -18.53
CA ALA A 35 17.72 26.10 -17.17
C ALA A 35 17.03 24.73 -17.01
N GLU A 36 15.84 24.55 -17.58
CA GLU A 36 15.12 23.28 -17.60
C GLU A 36 15.94 22.18 -18.27
N LYS A 37 16.46 22.45 -19.47
CA LYS A 37 17.28 21.51 -20.23
C LYS A 37 18.54 21.09 -19.47
N ALA A 38 19.23 22.05 -18.84
CA ALA A 38 20.44 21.79 -18.07
C ALA A 38 20.15 20.95 -16.80
N LEU A 39 19.01 21.17 -16.14
CA LEU A 39 18.58 20.36 -15.00
C LEU A 39 18.23 18.93 -15.42
N VAL A 40 17.58 18.75 -16.58
CA VAL A 40 17.27 17.42 -17.14
C VAL A 40 18.55 16.66 -17.52
N GLU A 41 19.50 17.31 -18.16
CA GLU A 41 20.81 16.72 -18.50
C GLU A 41 21.60 16.33 -17.24
N PHE A 42 21.55 17.15 -16.18
CA PHE A 42 22.15 16.83 -14.89
C PHE A 42 21.55 15.57 -14.26
N THR A 43 20.23 15.40 -14.31
CA THR A 43 19.54 14.20 -13.81
C THR A 43 19.83 12.92 -14.61
N ASN A 44 20.17 13.03 -15.90
CA ASN A 44 20.46 11.88 -16.76
C ASN A 44 21.95 11.45 -16.71
N SER A 45 22.78 12.13 -15.92
CA SER A 45 24.21 11.82 -15.79
C SER A 45 24.47 10.60 -14.88
N PRO A 46 25.45 9.72 -15.20
CA PRO A 46 25.67 8.48 -14.47
C PRO A 46 26.16 8.70 -13.02
N PRO A 47 25.86 7.76 -12.10
CA PRO A 47 26.01 7.93 -10.65
C PRO A 47 27.47 7.81 -10.21
N THR A 48 28.31 8.79 -10.55
CA THR A 48 29.74 8.79 -10.20
C THR A 48 30.05 9.51 -8.90
N VAL A 49 29.05 9.95 -8.13
CA VAL A 49 29.30 10.67 -6.88
C VAL A 49 28.34 10.22 -5.78
N SER A 50 28.67 9.08 -5.16
CA SER A 50 27.88 8.44 -4.10
C SER A 50 27.80 9.24 -2.77
N ALA A 51 28.36 10.43 -2.70
CA ALA A 51 28.26 11.34 -1.53
C ALA A 51 27.56 12.66 -1.86
N SER A 52 27.54 13.11 -3.11
CA SER A 52 26.89 14.37 -3.50
C SER A 52 25.39 14.20 -3.71
N VAL A 53 24.90 13.00 -4.02
CA VAL A 53 23.46 12.75 -4.22
C VAL A 53 22.68 13.03 -2.92
N SER A 54 23.19 12.63 -1.74
CA SER A 54 22.48 12.87 -0.46
C SER A 54 22.41 14.35 -0.05
N CYS A 55 23.46 15.16 -0.30
CA CYS A 55 23.43 16.61 -0.05
C CYS A 55 22.68 17.36 -1.14
N CYS A 56 22.87 16.98 -2.40
CA CYS A 56 22.20 17.59 -3.55
C CYS A 56 20.69 17.38 -3.47
N TRP A 57 20.18 16.25 -2.93
CA TRP A 57 18.76 16.08 -2.64
C TRP A 57 18.29 16.78 -1.37
N ARG A 58 19.16 17.01 -0.37
CA ARG A 58 18.80 17.75 0.85
C ARG A 58 18.47 19.21 0.53
N GLU A 59 19.22 19.81 -0.40
CA GLU A 59 19.02 21.17 -0.91
C GLU A 59 18.07 21.23 -2.12
N ALA A 60 18.09 20.24 -3.03
CA ALA A 60 17.10 20.17 -4.13
C ALA A 60 15.70 19.93 -3.57
N ALA A 61 15.52 19.07 -2.56
CA ALA A 61 14.28 19.05 -1.80
C ALA A 61 14.02 20.44 -1.23
N HIS A 62 14.89 21.03 -0.40
CA HIS A 62 14.66 22.37 0.17
C HIS A 62 14.27 23.48 -0.83
N ARG A 63 14.67 23.42 -2.12
CA ARG A 63 14.40 24.44 -3.14
C ARG A 63 13.36 24.07 -4.21
N ILE A 64 13.15 22.79 -4.53
CA ILE A 64 11.91 22.31 -5.19
C ILE A 64 10.69 22.65 -4.30
N LEU A 65 10.92 22.75 -2.99
CA LEU A 65 9.96 23.05 -1.93
C LEU A 65 9.68 24.55 -1.69
N SER A 66 10.32 25.49 -2.41
CA SER A 66 10.04 26.93 -2.27
C SER A 66 9.36 27.57 -3.49
N CYS A 67 9.31 26.88 -4.64
CA CYS A 67 8.84 27.47 -5.91
C CYS A 67 8.09 26.44 -6.78
N SER A 68 6.79 26.23 -6.56
CA SER A 68 5.96 25.63 -7.61
C SER A 68 4.54 26.20 -7.65
N GLN A 69 4.23 26.90 -8.74
CA GLN A 69 2.90 26.87 -9.35
C GLN A 69 2.83 25.66 -10.30
N PRO A 70 1.67 25.01 -10.49
CA PRO A 70 1.49 23.97 -11.52
C PRO A 70 1.69 24.56 -12.94
N PRO A 71 2.10 23.78 -13.98
CA PRO A 71 2.05 22.33 -14.12
C PRO A 71 3.34 21.74 -14.76
N VAL A 72 4.47 21.72 -14.06
CA VAL A 72 5.67 20.98 -14.52
C VAL A 72 6.16 20.14 -13.36
N TYR A 73 5.60 18.94 -13.22
CA TYR A 73 6.25 17.88 -12.47
C TYR A 73 7.26 17.23 -13.42
N PRO A 74 8.57 17.40 -13.22
CA PRO A 74 9.51 16.81 -14.14
C PRO A 74 9.54 15.28 -13.95
N ASN A 75 9.78 14.56 -15.04
CA ASN A 75 9.78 13.09 -15.06
C ASN A 75 10.73 12.42 -14.05
N TRP A 76 11.72 13.13 -13.49
CA TRP A 76 12.62 12.59 -12.47
C TRP A 76 11.95 12.29 -11.13
N CYS A 77 10.78 12.91 -10.84
CA CYS A 77 9.96 12.49 -9.70
C CYS A 77 9.43 11.06 -9.90
N LEU A 78 9.23 10.62 -11.16
CA LEU A 78 8.51 9.40 -11.53
C LEU A 78 9.38 8.14 -11.50
N GLU A 79 10.71 8.23 -11.59
CA GLU A 79 11.61 7.06 -11.58
C GLU A 79 12.81 7.21 -10.62
N PRO A 80 12.61 6.98 -9.30
CA PRO A 80 13.71 7.00 -8.34
C PRO A 80 14.69 5.81 -8.45
N ALA A 81 14.34 4.76 -9.22
CA ALA A 81 15.13 3.54 -9.34
C ALA A 81 16.50 3.74 -10.02
N THR A 82 16.63 4.74 -10.89
CA THR A 82 17.91 5.11 -11.55
C THR A 82 18.77 6.03 -10.68
N LEU A 83 18.17 6.71 -9.69
CA LEU A 83 18.83 7.72 -8.85
C LEU A 83 19.47 7.16 -7.58
N PHE A 84 19.03 5.99 -7.10
CA PHE A 84 19.51 5.41 -5.83
C PHE A 84 20.01 3.97 -5.99
N PRO A 85 21.23 3.77 -6.52
CA PRO A 85 21.84 2.45 -6.63
C PRO A 85 22.31 1.86 -5.28
N SER A 86 22.25 2.62 -4.17
CA SER A 86 22.68 2.14 -2.85
C SER A 86 21.57 2.29 -1.80
N SER A 87 21.25 1.20 -1.12
CA SER A 87 20.20 1.11 -0.09
C SER A 87 20.38 2.13 1.05
N ASN A 88 21.63 2.43 1.43
CA ASN A 88 21.96 3.39 2.50
C ASN A 88 21.59 4.86 2.14
N ALA A 89 21.71 5.25 0.87
CA ALA A 89 21.39 6.61 0.44
C ALA A 89 19.86 6.85 0.47
N SER A 90 19.08 5.87 0.01
CA SER A 90 17.61 5.89 0.05
C SER A 90 17.08 6.03 1.48
N THR A 91 17.65 5.30 2.44
CA THR A 91 17.26 5.40 3.86
C THR A 91 17.53 6.78 4.43
N SER A 92 18.67 7.38 4.09
CA SER A 92 19.05 8.72 4.58
C SER A 92 18.09 9.80 4.07
N VAL A 93 17.70 9.73 2.80
CA VAL A 93 16.74 10.67 2.20
C VAL A 93 15.34 10.47 2.79
N ARG A 94 14.89 9.22 2.92
CA ARG A 94 13.61 8.88 3.57
C ARG A 94 13.49 9.50 4.96
N ASN A 95 14.50 9.31 5.80
CA ASN A 95 14.51 9.81 7.18
C ASN A 95 14.59 11.34 7.24
N TYR A 96 15.34 11.96 6.32
CA TYR A 96 15.38 13.41 6.20
C TYR A 96 14.00 13.99 5.87
N VAL A 97 13.30 13.43 4.88
CA VAL A 97 11.96 13.88 4.49
C VAL A 97 10.97 13.78 5.65
N LEU A 98 10.96 12.64 6.36
CA LEU A 98 10.14 12.46 7.56
C LEU A 98 10.44 13.52 8.62
N ASN A 99 11.71 13.73 8.96
CA ASN A 99 12.10 14.71 9.97
C ASN A 99 11.78 16.15 9.54
N TYR A 100 11.88 16.44 8.25
CA TYR A 100 11.55 17.76 7.71
C TYR A 100 10.05 18.05 7.80
N LEU A 101 9.20 17.07 7.48
CA LEU A 101 7.75 17.17 7.67
C LEU A 101 7.37 17.32 9.16
N ALA A 102 8.06 16.60 10.06
CA ALA A 102 7.82 16.68 11.49
C ALA A 102 8.24 18.02 12.11
N THR A 103 9.32 18.64 11.63
CA THR A 103 9.80 19.92 12.18
C THR A 103 9.12 21.14 11.57
N ARG A 104 8.42 20.98 10.44
CA ARG A 104 7.77 22.07 9.70
C ARG A 104 6.35 21.68 9.26
N PRO A 105 5.38 21.61 10.18
CA PRO A 105 4.01 21.22 9.83
C PRO A 105 3.25 22.26 9.00
N LYS A 106 3.70 23.52 8.98
CA LYS A 106 3.04 24.65 8.29
C LYS A 106 3.64 24.96 6.92
N LEU A 107 4.24 23.96 6.25
CA LEU A 107 4.70 24.11 4.87
C LEU A 107 3.51 24.36 3.93
N ALA A 108 3.75 25.01 2.80
CA ALA A 108 2.72 25.19 1.80
C ALA A 108 2.17 23.83 1.31
N ALA A 109 0.88 23.73 1.05
CA ALA A 109 0.23 22.43 0.81
C ALA A 109 0.88 21.60 -0.32
N PHE A 110 1.32 22.25 -1.41
CA PHE A 110 2.00 21.59 -2.52
C PHE A 110 3.36 21.00 -2.13
N VAL A 111 4.06 21.66 -1.20
CA VAL A 111 5.38 21.28 -0.66
C VAL A 111 5.23 20.02 0.18
N THR A 112 4.26 20.05 1.09
CA THR A 112 3.89 18.92 1.92
C THR A 112 3.52 17.72 1.06
N GLN A 113 2.68 17.91 0.04
CA GLN A 113 2.27 16.84 -0.86
C GLN A 113 3.45 16.22 -1.64
N ALA A 114 4.36 17.04 -2.17
CA ALA A 114 5.53 16.55 -2.90
C ALA A 114 6.50 15.75 -2.02
N LEU A 115 6.72 16.19 -0.78
CA LEU A 115 7.53 15.45 0.20
C LEU A 115 6.91 14.11 0.56
N ILE A 116 5.61 14.11 0.83
CA ILE A 116 4.87 12.90 1.15
C ILE A 116 4.92 11.91 -0.03
N GLN A 117 4.77 12.41 -1.26
CA GLN A 117 4.90 11.64 -2.48
C GLN A 117 6.30 11.02 -2.65
N LEU A 118 7.36 11.80 -2.38
CA LEU A 118 8.74 11.32 -2.42
C LEU A 118 8.99 10.25 -1.36
N TYR A 119 8.55 10.48 -0.12
CA TYR A 119 8.65 9.51 0.96
C TYR A 119 7.98 8.18 0.59
N ALA A 120 6.75 8.25 0.06
CA ALA A 120 5.99 7.08 -0.34
C ALA A 120 6.70 6.28 -1.45
N ARG A 121 7.25 6.96 -2.46
CA ARG A 121 8.00 6.34 -3.57
C ARG A 121 9.28 5.67 -3.10
N ILE A 122 10.10 6.35 -2.30
CA ILE A 122 11.34 5.78 -1.75
C ILE A 122 11.02 4.56 -0.88
N THR A 123 9.97 4.66 -0.05
CA THR A 123 9.53 3.56 0.82
C THR A 123 9.07 2.35 0.01
N LYS A 124 8.31 2.56 -1.08
CA LYS A 124 7.88 1.50 -1.99
C LYS A 124 9.07 0.81 -2.67
N LEU A 125 10.02 1.58 -3.19
CA LEU A 125 11.18 1.03 -3.90
C LEU A 125 12.12 0.25 -2.98
N GLY A 126 12.33 0.76 -1.76
CA GLY A 126 13.15 0.11 -0.74
C GLY A 126 12.41 -0.95 0.08
N TRP A 127 11.15 -1.27 -0.24
CA TRP A 127 10.29 -2.10 0.61
C TRP A 127 10.84 -3.52 0.88
N PHE A 128 11.60 -4.04 -0.09
CA PHE A 128 12.27 -5.33 -0.02
C PHE A 128 13.77 -5.24 0.29
N ASP A 129 14.31 -4.03 0.48
CA ASP A 129 15.71 -3.84 0.81
C ASP A 129 15.94 -4.26 2.27
N CYS A 130 16.78 -5.28 2.44
CA CYS A 130 17.22 -5.76 3.75
C CYS A 130 18.61 -5.19 4.07
N GLN A 131 18.75 -4.52 5.21
CA GLN A 131 20.02 -4.00 5.71
C GLN A 131 20.32 -4.64 7.06
N LYS A 132 21.39 -5.44 7.15
CA LYS A 132 21.78 -6.14 8.39
C LYS A 132 20.61 -6.88 9.05
N ASP A 133 19.85 -7.63 8.26
CA ASP A 133 18.65 -8.39 8.67
C ASP A 133 17.47 -7.55 9.16
N ASP A 134 17.50 -6.22 8.94
CA ASP A 134 16.38 -5.32 9.22
C ASP A 134 15.78 -4.73 7.93
N TYR A 135 14.45 -4.67 7.88
CA TYR A 135 13.69 -4.05 6.80
C TYR A 135 13.31 -2.63 7.19
N VAL A 136 14.30 -1.73 7.21
CA VAL A 136 14.15 -0.35 7.70
C VAL A 136 12.99 0.40 7.04
N PHE A 137 12.71 0.12 5.77
CA PHE A 137 11.60 0.73 5.01
C PHE A 137 10.20 0.26 5.45
N ARG A 138 10.09 -0.84 6.20
CA ARG A 138 8.83 -1.35 6.76
C ARG A 138 8.47 -0.69 8.10
N ASN A 139 9.34 0.14 8.68
CA ASN A 139 9.10 0.86 9.93
C ASN A 139 8.12 2.05 9.81
N VAL A 140 7.35 2.12 8.72
CA VAL A 140 6.41 3.21 8.42
C VAL A 140 5.46 3.51 9.56
N ILE A 141 4.86 2.48 10.17
CA ILE A 141 3.89 2.68 11.24
C ILE A 141 4.57 3.35 12.44
N ALA A 142 5.73 2.86 12.86
CA ALA A 142 6.49 3.46 13.96
C ALA A 142 6.90 4.91 13.65
N ASP A 143 7.26 5.21 12.40
CA ASP A 143 7.62 6.55 11.96
C ASP A 143 6.40 7.50 11.96
N VAL A 144 5.24 7.02 11.48
CA VAL A 144 4.01 7.83 11.39
C VAL A 144 3.31 7.98 12.74
N THR A 145 3.36 7.00 13.64
CA THR A 145 2.75 7.09 14.97
C THR A 145 3.20 8.33 15.73
N ARG A 146 4.46 8.78 15.53
CA ARG A 146 4.98 10.01 16.14
C ARG A 146 4.21 11.26 15.71
N PHE A 147 3.73 11.30 14.47
CA PHE A 147 2.91 12.41 13.95
C PHE A 147 1.50 12.41 14.53
N LEU A 148 0.98 11.25 14.91
CA LEU A 148 -0.39 11.11 15.42
C LEU A 148 -0.56 11.55 16.88
N GLN A 149 0.55 11.81 17.59
CA GLN A 149 0.56 12.09 19.03
C GLN A 149 0.88 13.54 19.38
N ASP A 150 1.32 14.37 18.42
CA ASP A 150 1.90 15.68 18.70
C ASP A 150 0.88 16.83 18.57
N SER A 151 0.47 17.18 17.35
CA SER A 151 -0.56 18.21 17.09
C SER A 151 -1.51 17.81 15.96
N VAL A 152 -2.65 18.50 15.83
CA VAL A 152 -3.64 18.24 14.78
C VAL A 152 -3.01 18.38 13.38
N GLU A 153 -2.14 19.36 13.17
CA GLU A 153 -1.43 19.53 11.90
C GLU A 153 -0.50 18.34 11.59
N HIS A 154 0.20 17.81 12.61
CA HIS A 154 1.00 16.61 12.46
C HIS A 154 0.13 15.39 12.18
N CYS A 155 -1.01 15.25 12.85
CA CYS A 155 -1.97 14.17 12.59
C CYS A 155 -2.43 14.17 11.13
N ILE A 156 -2.76 15.35 10.58
CA ILE A 156 -3.14 15.50 9.17
C ILE A 156 -2.00 15.00 8.28
N ILE A 157 -0.77 15.45 8.50
CA ILE A 157 0.41 15.00 7.74
C ILE A 157 0.59 13.48 7.85
N GLY A 158 0.50 12.91 9.05
CA GLY A 158 0.64 11.47 9.29
C GLY A 158 -0.40 10.65 8.53
N VAL A 159 -1.67 11.07 8.56
CA VAL A 159 -2.75 10.43 7.80
C VAL A 159 -2.53 10.58 6.29
N THR A 160 -2.09 11.74 5.81
CA THR A 160 -1.78 11.95 4.39
C THR A 160 -0.60 11.08 3.94
N ILE A 161 0.42 10.87 4.80
CA ILE A 161 1.52 9.94 4.52
C ILE A 161 0.99 8.52 4.32
N LEU A 162 0.13 8.03 5.22
CA LEU A 162 -0.44 6.69 5.10
C LEU A 162 -1.30 6.54 3.84
N SER A 163 -2.12 7.54 3.53
CA SER A 163 -2.95 7.57 2.33
C SER A 163 -2.11 7.54 1.06
N GLN A 164 -1.10 8.41 0.96
CA GLN A 164 -0.23 8.48 -0.21
C GLN A 164 0.62 7.22 -0.38
N LEU A 165 1.14 6.66 0.71
CA LEU A 165 1.87 5.39 0.66
C LEU A 165 0.98 4.25 0.18
N THR A 166 -0.27 4.19 0.66
CA THR A 166 -1.24 3.20 0.20
C THR A 166 -1.48 3.32 -1.31
N ASN A 167 -1.67 4.54 -1.81
CA ASN A 167 -1.81 4.80 -3.24
C ASN A 167 -0.56 4.40 -4.04
N GLU A 168 0.63 4.70 -3.53
CA GLU A 168 1.89 4.34 -4.19
C GLU A 168 2.11 2.83 -4.21
N ILE A 169 1.88 2.12 -3.11
CA ILE A 169 1.99 0.65 -3.04
C ILE A 169 0.98 -0.01 -3.98
N ASN A 170 -0.24 0.53 -4.08
CA ASN A 170 -1.30 0.02 -4.95
C ASN A 170 -1.03 0.23 -6.45
N GLN A 171 -0.13 1.15 -6.83
CA GLN A 171 0.29 1.25 -8.23
C GLN A 171 1.12 0.02 -8.59
N ALA A 172 0.79 -0.64 -9.70
CA ALA A 172 1.53 -1.80 -10.18
C ALA A 172 3.03 -1.46 -10.33
N SER A 173 3.86 -1.99 -9.45
CA SER A 173 5.31 -1.98 -9.62
C SER A 173 5.74 -3.20 -10.42
N GLY A 174 6.75 -3.06 -11.27
CA GLY A 174 7.26 -4.16 -12.11
C GLY A 174 7.82 -5.37 -11.34
N LYS A 175 7.91 -5.33 -10.00
CA LYS A 175 8.25 -6.49 -9.16
C LYS A 175 6.98 -7.06 -8.53
N ASN A 176 6.53 -8.22 -9.02
CA ASN A 176 5.41 -8.96 -8.44
C ASN A 176 5.79 -9.57 -7.08
N LEU A 177 4.82 -9.65 -6.16
CA LEU A 177 4.97 -10.39 -4.92
C LEU A 177 5.20 -11.88 -5.23
N ASN A 178 6.27 -12.45 -4.69
CA ASN A 178 6.54 -13.87 -4.77
C ASN A 178 6.09 -14.54 -3.46
N LEU A 179 5.00 -15.30 -3.51
CA LEU A 179 4.43 -15.97 -2.34
C LEU A 179 5.37 -17.05 -1.76
N ASN A 180 6.32 -17.55 -2.56
CA ASN A 180 7.28 -18.57 -2.14
C ASN A 180 8.56 -17.98 -1.53
N ASP A 181 8.74 -16.65 -1.58
CA ASP A 181 9.92 -15.97 -1.04
C ASP A 181 9.70 -15.64 0.45
N GLU A 182 10.39 -16.36 1.33
CA GLU A 182 10.30 -16.20 2.80
C GLU A 182 10.58 -14.75 3.27
N SER A 183 11.45 -14.03 2.56
CA SER A 183 11.79 -12.63 2.85
C SER A 183 10.59 -11.68 2.68
N GLN A 184 9.59 -12.11 1.90
CA GLN A 184 8.34 -11.39 1.62
C GLN A 184 7.18 -11.85 2.52
N HIS A 185 7.30 -12.99 3.21
CA HIS A 185 6.24 -13.51 4.08
C HIS A 185 5.90 -12.55 5.22
N GLY A 186 6.89 -11.83 5.74
CA GLY A 186 6.66 -10.78 6.74
C GLY A 186 5.74 -9.67 6.23
N LEU A 187 5.92 -9.23 4.99
CA LEU A 187 5.02 -8.28 4.35
C LEU A 187 3.62 -8.87 4.15
N LEU A 188 3.55 -10.08 3.60
CA LEU A 188 2.28 -10.75 3.33
C LEU A 188 1.45 -10.93 4.60
N MET A 189 2.09 -11.32 5.70
CA MET A 189 1.47 -11.40 7.02
C MET A 189 0.90 -10.04 7.45
N GLN A 190 1.66 -8.95 7.30
CA GLN A 190 1.19 -7.62 7.69
C GLN A 190 0.04 -7.12 6.80
N LEU A 191 0.07 -7.40 5.49
CA LEU A 191 -1.01 -7.06 4.58
C LEU A 191 -2.29 -7.83 4.92
N LEU A 192 -2.18 -9.13 5.19
CA LEU A 192 -3.33 -9.94 5.60
C LEU A 192 -3.86 -9.52 6.97
N LYS A 193 -3.00 -9.19 7.93
CA LYS A 193 -3.41 -8.65 9.24
C LYS A 193 -4.14 -7.33 9.07
N LEU A 194 -3.65 -6.45 8.21
CA LEU A 194 -4.31 -5.20 7.89
C LEU A 194 -5.66 -5.44 7.22
N SER A 195 -5.75 -6.33 6.22
CA SER A 195 -7.02 -6.71 5.60
C SER A 195 -8.00 -7.27 6.63
N TYR A 196 -7.55 -8.17 7.50
CA TYR A 196 -8.36 -8.72 8.58
C TYR A 196 -8.85 -7.62 9.52
N ASN A 197 -7.96 -6.74 9.99
CA ASN A 197 -8.32 -5.63 10.87
C ASN A 197 -9.32 -4.68 10.21
N CYS A 198 -9.12 -4.35 8.93
CA CYS A 198 -10.06 -3.55 8.14
C CYS A 198 -11.44 -4.21 8.03
N LEU A 199 -11.48 -5.53 7.85
CA LEU A 199 -12.73 -6.30 7.77
C LEU A 199 -13.39 -6.48 9.14
N ASN A 200 -12.61 -6.54 10.22
CA ASN A 200 -13.09 -6.75 11.59
C ASN A 200 -13.41 -5.43 12.31
N TYR A 201 -12.98 -4.29 11.79
CA TYR A 201 -13.16 -2.99 12.42
C TYR A 201 -14.65 -2.61 12.49
N ASP A 202 -15.08 -2.16 13.66
CA ASP A 202 -16.44 -1.68 13.87
C ASP A 202 -16.57 -0.21 13.43
N PHE A 203 -16.94 0.00 12.17
CA PHE A 203 -17.09 1.33 11.59
C PHE A 203 -18.29 2.14 12.14
N ILE A 204 -19.22 1.51 12.87
CA ILE A 204 -20.48 2.13 13.30
C ILE A 204 -20.54 2.29 14.83
N GLY A 205 -19.60 1.69 15.58
CA GLY A 205 -19.55 1.80 17.04
C GLY A 205 -20.66 1.01 17.72
N THR A 206 -21.02 -0.14 17.15
CA THR A 206 -22.06 -1.05 17.63
C THR A 206 -21.48 -2.33 18.23
N SER A 207 -20.34 -2.28 18.92
CA SER A 207 -19.78 -3.45 19.60
C SER A 207 -20.74 -3.86 20.73
N THR A 208 -21.58 -4.85 20.43
CA THR A 208 -22.23 -5.65 21.46
C THR A 208 -21.14 -6.40 22.23
N ASP A 209 -21.27 -6.39 23.55
CA ASP A 209 -20.45 -7.05 24.56
C ASP A 209 -19.74 -8.32 24.05
N GLU A 210 -18.41 -8.41 24.21
CA GLU A 210 -17.59 -9.54 23.73
C GLU A 210 -17.92 -10.88 24.42
N SER A 211 -18.85 -10.89 25.37
CA SER A 211 -19.33 -12.09 26.08
C SER A 211 -20.52 -12.79 25.42
N SER A 212 -21.09 -12.27 24.33
CA SER A 212 -22.23 -12.91 23.66
C SER A 212 -21.79 -13.63 22.39
N ASP A 213 -22.15 -14.91 22.31
CA ASP A 213 -21.93 -15.81 21.16
C ASP A 213 -22.82 -15.42 19.94
N ASP A 214 -23.36 -14.20 19.93
CA ASP A 214 -24.35 -13.76 18.96
C ASP A 214 -23.71 -13.33 17.64
N LEU A 215 -24.19 -13.98 16.57
CA LEU A 215 -24.37 -13.48 15.20
C LEU A 215 -23.73 -12.11 14.87
N CYS A 216 -22.40 -12.03 14.96
CA CYS A 216 -21.70 -10.77 14.70
C CYS A 216 -21.63 -10.56 13.19
N THR A 217 -22.65 -9.89 12.63
CA THR A 217 -22.60 -9.41 11.26
C THR A 217 -21.59 -8.28 11.17
N VAL A 218 -20.69 -8.36 10.20
CA VAL A 218 -19.69 -7.32 9.95
C VAL A 218 -20.33 -6.13 9.25
N GLN A 219 -20.07 -4.94 9.78
CA GLN A 219 -20.46 -3.67 9.18
C GLN A 219 -19.34 -3.19 8.27
N ILE A 220 -19.61 -3.16 6.97
CA ILE A 220 -18.69 -2.63 5.98
C ILE A 220 -19.18 -1.24 5.52
N PRO A 221 -18.29 -0.24 5.37
CA PRO A 221 -18.64 1.06 4.82
C PRO A 221 -19.32 0.93 3.46
N THR A 222 -20.37 1.72 3.21
CA THR A 222 -21.10 1.69 1.94
C THR A 222 -20.22 2.02 0.73
N SER A 223 -19.16 2.80 0.93
CA SER A 223 -18.14 3.08 -0.08
C SER A 223 -17.38 1.84 -0.57
N TRP A 224 -17.32 0.76 0.21
CA TRP A 224 -16.64 -0.49 -0.15
C TRP A 224 -17.57 -1.48 -0.86
N ARG A 225 -18.88 -1.18 -0.98
CA ARG A 225 -19.87 -2.08 -1.58
C ARG A 225 -19.45 -2.57 -2.98
N SER A 226 -18.87 -1.70 -3.80
CA SER A 226 -18.40 -2.08 -5.15
C SER A 226 -17.35 -3.19 -5.11
N ALA A 227 -16.43 -3.16 -4.13
CA ALA A 227 -15.41 -4.19 -3.96
C ALA A 227 -16.01 -5.55 -3.57
N PHE A 228 -17.08 -5.57 -2.76
CA PHE A 228 -17.78 -6.81 -2.37
C PHE A 228 -18.71 -7.36 -3.46
N LEU A 229 -19.18 -6.51 -4.37
CA LEU A 229 -19.97 -6.93 -5.53
C LEU A 229 -19.10 -7.48 -6.66
N ASP A 230 -17.83 -7.09 -6.70
CA ASP A 230 -16.87 -7.69 -7.62
C ASP A 230 -16.47 -9.10 -7.16
N SER A 231 -16.76 -10.09 -8.01
CA SER A 231 -16.38 -11.48 -7.77
C SER A 231 -14.87 -11.68 -7.67
N SER A 232 -14.08 -10.80 -8.29
CA SER A 232 -12.62 -10.89 -8.27
C SER A 232 -12.05 -10.78 -6.84
N THR A 233 -12.64 -9.93 -6.00
CA THR A 233 -12.21 -9.70 -4.61
C THR A 233 -12.33 -10.96 -3.77
N LEU A 234 -13.50 -11.61 -3.78
CA LEU A 234 -13.70 -12.85 -3.03
C LEU A 234 -12.83 -13.98 -3.59
N GLN A 235 -12.71 -14.05 -4.91
CA GLN A 235 -11.90 -15.06 -5.58
C GLN A 235 -10.41 -14.91 -5.27
N LEU A 236 -9.92 -13.68 -5.09
CA LEU A 236 -8.55 -13.40 -4.65
C LEU A 236 -8.24 -14.06 -3.31
N PHE A 237 -9.10 -13.91 -2.29
CA PHE A 237 -8.85 -14.54 -0.98
C PHE A 237 -8.86 -16.07 -1.05
N PHE A 238 -9.77 -16.67 -1.83
CA PHE A 238 -9.75 -18.11 -2.05
C PHE A 238 -8.50 -18.58 -2.82
N ASN A 239 -8.05 -17.84 -3.83
CA ASN A 239 -6.84 -18.17 -4.57
C ASN A 239 -5.59 -18.03 -3.69
N LEU A 240 -5.55 -17.01 -2.83
CA LEU A 240 -4.48 -16.81 -1.85
C LEU A 240 -4.41 -18.00 -0.90
N TYR A 241 -5.52 -18.48 -0.35
CA TYR A 241 -5.53 -19.63 0.57
C TYR A 241 -4.84 -20.88 -0.03
N HIS A 242 -5.01 -21.12 -1.33
CA HIS A 242 -4.40 -22.28 -2.01
C HIS A 242 -2.94 -22.04 -2.44
N SER A 243 -2.49 -20.79 -2.51
CA SER A 243 -1.17 -20.42 -3.05
C SER A 243 -0.20 -19.90 -1.99
N ILE A 244 -0.68 -19.67 -0.76
CA ILE A 244 0.08 -19.07 0.33
C ILE A 244 0.78 -20.15 1.18
N PRO A 245 1.93 -19.81 1.80
CA PRO A 245 2.54 -20.68 2.81
C PRO A 245 1.57 -21.13 3.91
N PRO A 246 1.64 -22.39 4.37
CA PRO A 246 0.75 -22.93 5.42
C PRO A 246 0.75 -22.14 6.73
N SER A 247 1.85 -21.46 7.05
CA SER A 247 1.95 -20.60 8.25
C SER A 247 1.04 -19.37 8.22
N LEU A 248 0.59 -18.96 7.03
CA LEU A 248 -0.25 -17.76 6.83
C LEU A 248 -1.69 -18.11 6.42
N SER A 249 -1.98 -19.36 6.06
CA SER A 249 -3.31 -19.77 5.60
C SER A 249 -4.44 -19.57 6.63
N PRO A 250 -4.23 -19.72 7.97
CA PRO A 250 -5.29 -19.44 8.94
C PRO A 250 -5.76 -17.99 8.88
N LEU A 251 -4.83 -17.05 8.66
CA LEU A 251 -5.15 -15.62 8.60
C LEU A 251 -5.96 -15.26 7.34
N VAL A 252 -5.73 -15.96 6.23
CA VAL A 252 -6.57 -15.85 5.03
C VAL A 252 -7.99 -16.35 5.31
N LEU A 253 -8.12 -17.48 6.02
CA LEU A 253 -9.43 -17.97 6.44
C LEU A 253 -10.12 -17.00 7.39
N SER A 254 -9.41 -16.37 8.32
CA SER A 254 -9.99 -15.33 9.18
C SER A 254 -10.55 -14.15 8.37
N CYS A 255 -9.88 -13.73 7.28
CA CYS A 255 -10.43 -12.74 6.36
C CYS A 255 -11.72 -13.24 5.68
N LEU A 256 -11.73 -14.48 5.18
CA LEU A 256 -12.90 -15.11 4.57
C LEU A 256 -14.08 -15.23 5.56
N VAL A 257 -13.81 -15.52 6.84
CA VAL A 257 -14.81 -15.53 7.91
C VAL A 257 -15.48 -14.16 8.03
N GLN A 258 -14.70 -13.07 8.03
CA GLN A 258 -15.26 -11.72 8.09
C GLN A 258 -16.05 -11.35 6.83
N ILE A 259 -15.56 -11.73 5.65
CA ILE A 259 -16.25 -11.50 4.37
C ILE A 259 -17.57 -12.27 4.31
N ALA A 260 -17.62 -13.51 4.78
CA ALA A 260 -18.86 -14.28 4.92
C ALA A 260 -19.82 -13.69 5.97
N SER A 261 -19.27 -12.93 6.92
CA SER A 261 -20.01 -12.30 8.00
C SER A 261 -20.69 -10.97 7.60
N VAL A 262 -20.46 -10.48 6.39
CA VAL A 262 -21.00 -9.19 5.92
C VAL A 262 -22.52 -9.15 5.96
N ARG A 263 -23.05 -8.04 6.50
CA ARG A 263 -24.48 -7.85 6.74
C ARG A 263 -25.30 -7.87 5.45
N ARG A 264 -26.49 -8.49 5.53
CA ARG A 264 -27.44 -8.60 4.41
C ARG A 264 -27.76 -7.27 3.74
N SER A 265 -27.86 -6.19 4.51
CA SER A 265 -28.16 -4.84 4.03
C SER A 265 -27.15 -4.27 3.03
N LEU A 266 -25.94 -4.85 2.94
CA LEU A 266 -24.96 -4.47 1.93
C LEU A 266 -25.36 -4.93 0.52
N PHE A 267 -26.37 -5.80 0.36
CA PHE A 267 -26.73 -6.39 -0.93
C PHE A 267 -28.22 -6.27 -1.22
N ASN A 268 -28.60 -6.13 -2.50
CA ASN A 268 -29.95 -6.47 -2.91
C ASN A 268 -30.10 -8.01 -3.04
N ASN A 269 -31.32 -8.51 -3.23
CA ASN A 269 -31.57 -9.96 -3.25
C ASN A 269 -30.81 -10.70 -4.37
N ALA A 270 -30.68 -10.11 -5.56
CA ALA A 270 -30.00 -10.74 -6.70
C ALA A 270 -28.47 -10.76 -6.50
N GLU A 271 -27.90 -9.64 -6.06
CA GLU A 271 -26.48 -9.53 -5.72
C GLU A 271 -26.10 -10.47 -4.59
N ARG A 272 -26.96 -10.56 -3.56
CA ARG A 272 -26.75 -11.46 -2.43
C ARG A 272 -26.70 -12.92 -2.86
N ALA A 273 -27.62 -13.34 -3.73
CA ALA A 273 -27.63 -14.69 -4.27
C ALA A 273 -26.35 -14.97 -5.08
N LYS A 274 -25.92 -14.00 -5.92
CA LYS A 274 -24.66 -14.11 -6.67
C LYS A 274 -23.46 -14.21 -5.73
N PHE A 275 -23.36 -13.36 -4.72
CA PHE A 275 -22.27 -13.37 -3.74
C PHE A 275 -22.22 -14.71 -2.97
N LEU A 276 -23.38 -15.20 -2.51
CA LEU A 276 -23.50 -16.49 -1.84
C LEU A 276 -23.02 -17.65 -2.72
N SER A 277 -23.37 -17.65 -4.02
CA SER A 277 -22.90 -18.68 -4.96
C SER A 277 -21.38 -18.76 -5.00
N HIS A 278 -20.69 -17.61 -5.16
CA HIS A 278 -19.23 -17.58 -5.19
C HIS A 278 -18.60 -18.00 -3.86
N LEU A 279 -19.24 -17.66 -2.74
CA LEU A 279 -18.78 -18.04 -1.40
C LEU A 279 -18.87 -19.56 -1.19
N VAL A 280 -20.00 -20.17 -1.55
CA VAL A 280 -20.20 -21.63 -1.50
C VAL A 280 -19.25 -22.34 -2.45
N ASP A 281 -19.04 -21.85 -3.66
CA ASP A 281 -18.09 -22.43 -4.63
C ASP A 281 -16.65 -22.38 -4.13
N GLY A 282 -16.25 -21.31 -3.44
CA GLY A 282 -14.96 -21.22 -2.77
C GLY A 282 -14.80 -22.22 -1.61
N VAL A 283 -15.82 -22.36 -0.77
CA VAL A 283 -15.84 -23.35 0.32
C VAL A 283 -15.76 -24.78 -0.22
N LYS A 284 -16.51 -25.10 -1.29
CA LYS A 284 -16.43 -26.40 -1.96
C LYS A 284 -15.03 -26.68 -2.49
N ARG A 285 -14.33 -25.68 -3.04
CA ARG A 285 -12.94 -25.82 -3.49
C ARG A 285 -11.97 -26.14 -2.35
N ILE A 286 -12.13 -25.49 -1.18
CA ILE A 286 -11.34 -25.81 0.02
C ILE A 286 -11.56 -27.26 0.45
N LEU A 287 -12.82 -27.74 0.44
CA LEU A 287 -13.14 -29.13 0.77
C LEU A 287 -12.61 -30.13 -0.25
N ALA A 288 -12.60 -29.79 -1.53
CA ALA A 288 -12.08 -30.63 -2.61
C ALA A 288 -10.55 -30.75 -2.57
N ASN A 289 -9.85 -29.77 -2.00
CA ASN A 289 -8.40 -29.80 -1.81
C ASN A 289 -8.02 -29.53 -0.34
N PRO A 290 -8.17 -30.53 0.54
CA PRO A 290 -8.05 -30.34 1.98
C PRO A 290 -6.60 -30.25 2.48
N GLN A 291 -5.59 -30.01 1.63
CA GLN A 291 -4.17 -30.11 2.03
C GLN A 291 -3.79 -29.29 3.27
N CYS A 292 -4.37 -28.11 3.44
CA CYS A 292 -4.11 -27.23 4.60
C CYS A 292 -5.09 -27.46 5.77
N LEU A 293 -6.17 -28.24 5.60
CA LEU A 293 -7.20 -28.45 6.63
C LEU A 293 -6.80 -29.35 7.82
N PRO A 294 -5.84 -30.31 7.71
CA PRO A 294 -5.37 -31.07 8.86
C PRO A 294 -4.71 -30.22 9.96
N ASP A 295 -4.25 -29.02 9.62
CA ASP A 295 -3.74 -28.07 10.62
C ASP A 295 -4.88 -27.59 11.54
N PRO A 296 -4.74 -27.69 12.88
CA PRO A 296 -5.81 -27.33 13.82
C PRO A 296 -6.31 -25.89 13.68
N ASN A 297 -5.43 -24.93 13.37
CA ASN A 297 -5.81 -23.53 13.24
C ASN A 297 -6.64 -23.31 11.98
N ASN A 298 -6.22 -23.89 10.85
CA ASN A 298 -7.00 -23.86 9.61
C ASN A 298 -8.35 -24.57 9.77
N TYR A 299 -8.38 -25.73 10.41
CA TYR A 299 -9.62 -26.44 10.69
C TYR A 299 -10.59 -25.58 11.51
N HIS A 300 -10.09 -24.96 12.58
CA HIS A 300 -10.89 -24.09 13.44
C HIS A 300 -11.49 -22.91 12.67
N GLU A 301 -10.66 -22.16 11.91
CA GLU A 301 -11.12 -21.03 11.11
C GLU A 301 -12.09 -21.45 10.01
N PHE A 302 -11.89 -22.62 9.41
CA PHE A 302 -12.80 -23.18 8.42
C PHE A 302 -14.16 -23.55 9.04
N CYS A 303 -14.18 -24.14 10.24
CA CYS A 303 -15.42 -24.37 10.99
C CYS A 303 -16.14 -23.07 11.31
N ARG A 304 -15.41 -22.00 11.69
CA ARG A 304 -15.98 -20.67 11.90
C ARG A 304 -16.61 -20.13 10.62
N LEU A 305 -15.96 -20.31 9.47
CA LEU A 305 -16.50 -19.88 8.17
C LEU A 305 -17.84 -20.58 7.85
N LEU A 306 -17.92 -21.90 8.07
CA LEU A 306 -19.16 -22.66 7.89
C LEU A 306 -20.25 -22.22 8.87
N ALA A 307 -19.90 -21.97 10.14
CA ALA A 307 -20.84 -21.46 11.13
C ALA A 307 -21.42 -20.11 10.71
N ARG A 308 -20.59 -19.19 10.18
CA ARG A 308 -21.04 -17.88 9.69
C ARG A 308 -21.92 -17.99 8.45
N LEU A 309 -21.60 -18.89 7.52
CA LEU A 309 -22.47 -19.19 6.38
C LEU A 309 -23.86 -19.65 6.83
N LYS A 310 -23.90 -20.60 7.78
CA LYS A 310 -25.14 -21.14 8.34
C LYS A 310 -25.96 -20.06 9.06
N SER A 311 -25.30 -19.15 9.78
CA SER A 311 -25.96 -18.15 10.59
C SER A 311 -26.43 -16.93 9.77
N ASN A 312 -25.69 -16.55 8.72
CA ASN A 312 -25.99 -15.39 7.89
C ASN A 312 -26.94 -15.65 6.73
N TYR A 313 -27.07 -16.90 6.27
CA TYR A 313 -27.89 -17.26 5.11
C TYR A 313 -28.95 -18.29 5.49
N GLN A 314 -30.18 -18.07 5.04
CA GLN A 314 -31.26 -19.02 5.29
C GLN A 314 -31.02 -20.31 4.51
N LEU A 315 -31.47 -21.45 5.05
CA LEU A 315 -31.34 -22.75 4.38
C LEU A 315 -31.91 -22.73 2.96
N GLY A 316 -33.04 -22.04 2.75
CA GLY A 316 -33.65 -21.88 1.42
C GLY A 316 -32.81 -21.06 0.43
N GLU A 317 -31.89 -20.21 0.89
CA GLU A 317 -30.89 -19.54 0.03
C GLU A 317 -29.77 -20.51 -0.36
N LEU A 318 -29.29 -21.31 0.59
CA LEU A 318 -28.20 -22.27 0.39
C LEU A 318 -28.57 -23.39 -0.60
N VAL A 319 -29.77 -23.96 -0.47
CA VAL A 319 -30.26 -25.02 -1.37
C VAL A 319 -30.39 -24.53 -2.81
N LYS A 320 -30.75 -23.26 -3.02
CA LYS A 320 -30.86 -22.68 -4.37
C LYS A 320 -29.52 -22.57 -5.08
N VAL A 321 -28.42 -22.42 -4.34
CA VAL A 321 -27.07 -22.37 -4.92
C VAL A 321 -26.68 -23.74 -5.48
N GLU A 322 -27.00 -24.83 -4.77
CA GLU A 322 -26.68 -26.20 -5.23
C GLU A 322 -27.43 -26.60 -6.50
N LEU A 323 -28.61 -26.04 -6.72
CA LEU A 323 -29.43 -26.31 -7.91
C LEU A 323 -28.97 -25.54 -9.16
N THR A 324 -28.02 -24.62 -9.03
CA THR A 324 -27.43 -23.94 -10.20
C THR A 324 -26.40 -24.88 -10.82
N PRO A 325 -26.65 -25.48 -12.00
CA PRO A 325 -25.70 -26.41 -12.58
C PRO A 325 -24.37 -25.68 -12.86
N PRO A 326 -23.22 -26.34 -12.67
CA PRO A 326 -21.94 -25.76 -13.08
C PRO A 326 -22.04 -25.43 -14.57
N ARG A 327 -21.74 -24.18 -14.93
CA ARG A 327 -21.67 -23.72 -16.33
C ARG A 327 -20.68 -24.63 -17.07
N GLY A 328 -21.19 -25.65 -17.76
CA GLY A 328 -20.34 -26.65 -18.43
C GLY A 328 -21.03 -27.94 -18.85
N TYR A 329 -22.18 -28.31 -18.28
CA TYR A 329 -22.94 -29.48 -18.78
C TYR A 329 -24.11 -29.02 -19.65
N SER A 330 -23.87 -28.97 -20.96
CA SER A 330 -24.94 -29.08 -21.95
C SER A 330 -25.30 -30.56 -22.04
N PRO A 331 -26.51 -31.01 -21.66
CA PRO A 331 -26.96 -32.34 -22.05
C PRO A 331 -27.28 -32.26 -23.53
N HIS A 332 -26.61 -33.12 -24.31
CA HIS A 332 -26.89 -33.29 -25.73
C HIS A 332 -28.39 -33.45 -25.98
N SER A 333 -28.88 -32.76 -27.01
CA SER A 333 -30.01 -33.17 -27.85
C SER A 333 -29.66 -32.79 -29.26
#